data_AF-A0A1V5NYZ1-F1
#
_entry.id   AF-A0A1V5NYZ1-F1
#
_cell.length_a   1.000
_cell.length_b   1.000
_cell.length_c   1.000
_cell.angle_alpha   90.00
_cell.angle_beta   90.00
_cell.angle_gamma   90.00
#
_symmetry.space_group_name_H-M   'P 1'
#
loop_
_entity.id
_entity.type
_entity.pdbx_description
1 polymer ?
#
loop_
_entity_poly.entity_id
_entity_poly.type
_entity_poly.pdbx_seq_one_letter_code
_entity_poly.pdbx_strand_id
1 'polypeptide(L)' 'MRALGKYDKRDEQWKLLEEIALNTPFRIRSGRQFIKGELLNKNFCCTCLKSKHKYVINPLTEVQPLQPQHKSSGGLRS' A
#
# COMPACT_ATOMS: atom_id res chain seq x y z
N MET A 1 25.28 -22.20 -7.14
CA MET A 1 25.81 -20.97 -7.76
C MET A 1 24.98 -19.78 -7.26
N ARG A 2 25.66 -18.68 -6.92
CA ARG A 2 25.19 -17.38 -6.36
C ARG A 2 23.89 -16.87 -7.04
N ALA A 3 22.83 -16.54 -6.32
CA ALA A 3 22.59 -15.33 -5.51
C ALA A 3 21.58 -14.40 -6.21
N LEU A 4 20.38 -14.29 -5.66
CA LEU A 4 19.57 -13.06 -5.66
C LEU A 4 19.03 -12.87 -4.25
N GLY A 5 19.97 -12.72 -3.32
CA GLY A 5 19.65 -12.16 -2.02
C GLY A 5 19.30 -10.69 -2.20
N LYS A 6 18.25 -10.28 -1.49
CA LYS A 6 17.97 -8.89 -1.06
C LYS A 6 17.42 -7.96 -2.14
N TYR A 7 16.12 -8.08 -2.39
CA TYR A 7 15.30 -6.94 -2.83
C TYR A 7 14.29 -6.59 -1.73
N ASP A 8 14.75 -6.42 -0.49
CA ASP A 8 13.85 -6.21 0.66
C ASP A 8 14.25 -4.98 1.50
N LYS A 9 14.60 -3.88 0.83
CA LYS A 9 15.07 -2.67 1.53
C LYS A 9 14.59 -1.33 0.96
N ARG A 10 13.52 -1.30 0.15
CA ARG A 10 13.10 -0.05 -0.51
C ARG A 10 11.60 0.25 -0.47
N ASP A 11 10.85 -0.34 0.46
CA ASP A 11 9.41 -0.07 0.58
C ASP A 11 9.03 1.06 1.53
N GLU A 12 10.03 1.84 1.95
CA GLU A 12 9.81 3.10 2.67
C GLU A 12 9.77 4.32 1.76
N GLN A 13 9.58 4.12 0.45
CA GLN A 13 9.44 5.23 -0.47
C GLN A 13 8.00 5.74 -0.49
N TRP A 14 7.87 7.06 -0.35
CA TRP A 14 6.63 7.78 -0.62
C TRP A 14 6.31 7.64 -2.11
N LYS A 15 5.14 7.09 -2.42
CA LYS A 15 4.59 6.90 -3.77
C LYS A 15 3.27 7.64 -3.88
N LEU A 16 2.77 7.86 -5.10
CA LEU A 16 1.44 8.42 -5.27
C LEU A 16 0.37 7.37 -4.92
N LEU A 17 -0.77 7.83 -4.40
CA LEU A 17 -1.89 6.96 -4.08
C LEU A 17 -2.37 6.18 -5.30
N GLU A 18 -2.29 6.76 -6.51
CA GLU A 18 -2.62 6.05 -7.75
C GLU A 18 -1.70 4.85 -8.05
N GLU A 19 -0.41 4.93 -7.69
CA GLU A 19 0.61 3.91 -8.00
C GLU A 19 0.49 2.64 -7.15
N ILE A 20 -0.14 2.74 -5.97
CA ILE A 20 -0.32 1.57 -5.08
C ILE A 20 -1.55 0.74 -5.47
N ALA A 21 -1.56 -0.56 -5.20
CA ALA A 21 -2.69 -1.42 -5.55
C ALA A 21 -3.95 -1.12 -4.72
N LEU A 22 -5.14 -1.39 -5.28
CA LEU A 22 -6.40 -1.37 -4.53
C LEU A 22 -6.34 -2.32 -3.33
N ASN A 23 -7.05 -1.98 -2.25
CA ASN A 23 -7.04 -2.68 -0.96
C ASN A 23 -5.68 -2.72 -0.24
N THR A 24 -4.69 -1.94 -0.70
CA THR A 24 -3.40 -1.82 -0.01
C THR A 24 -3.55 -0.86 1.17
N PRO A 25 -3.20 -1.27 2.40
CA PRO A 25 -3.09 -0.32 3.51
C PRO A 25 -1.88 0.59 3.29
N PHE A 26 -2.02 1.86 3.60
CA PHE A 26 -0.97 2.87 3.45
C PHE A 26 -1.01 3.87 4.60
N ARG A 27 0.10 4.55 4.84
CA ARG A 27 0.19 5.69 5.76
C ARG A 27 0.46 6.99 5.01
N ILE A 28 -0.10 8.09 5.50
CA ILE A 28 0.19 9.44 5.00
C ILE A 28 1.18 10.15 5.92
N ARG A 29 1.68 11.33 5.52
CA ARG A 29 2.63 12.18 6.29
C ARG A 29 2.18 12.48 7.72
N SER A 30 0.87 12.61 7.93
CA SER A 30 0.27 12.82 9.26
C SER A 30 0.41 11.61 10.21
N GLY A 31 0.90 10.45 9.73
CA GLY A 31 0.98 9.21 10.50
C GLY A 31 -0.33 8.41 10.55
N ARG A 32 -1.41 8.94 9.96
CA ARG A 32 -2.69 8.24 9.83
C ARG A 32 -2.60 7.12 8.79
N GLN A 33 -3.27 6.02 9.07
CA GLN A 33 -3.31 4.84 8.21
C GLN A 33 -4.68 4.70 7.54
N PHE A 34 -4.68 4.38 6.25
CA PHE A 34 -5.87 4.19 5.42
C PHE A 34 -5.71 2.94 4.55
N ILE A 35 -6.84 2.39 4.09
CA ILE A 35 -6.87 1.32 3.07
C ILE A 35 -7.34 1.97 1.77
N LYS A 36 -6.56 1.80 0.69
CA LYS A 36 -6.97 2.28 -0.64
C LYS A 36 -8.21 1.52 -1.06
N GLY A 37 -9.31 2.23 -1.26
CA GLY A 37 -10.52 1.64 -1.82
C GLY A 37 -10.70 2.03 -3.28
N GLU A 38 -11.94 1.96 -3.73
CA GLU A 38 -12.38 2.24 -5.10
C GLU A 38 -12.16 3.71 -5.53
N LEU A 39 -12.03 3.93 -6.84
CA LEU A 39 -11.99 5.25 -7.43
C LEU A 39 -13.42 5.79 -7.59
N LEU A 40 -13.78 6.83 -6.83
CA LEU A 40 -15.03 7.56 -6.98
C LEU A 40 -14.76 8.79 -7.85
N ASN A 41 -15.13 8.70 -9.13
CA ASN A 41 -14.90 9.70 -10.18
C ASN A 41 -13.40 9.94 -10.46
N LYS A 42 -12.77 10.84 -9.71
CA LYS A 42 -11.36 11.26 -9.87
C LYS A 42 -10.53 11.08 -8.61
N ASN A 43 -11.16 10.69 -7.50
CA ASN A 43 -10.52 10.54 -6.20
C ASN A 43 -10.73 9.13 -5.65
N PHE A 44 -9.80 8.65 -4.84
CA PHE A 44 -9.91 7.33 -4.21
C PHE A 44 -10.67 7.43 -2.89
N CYS A 45 -11.67 6.56 -2.73
CA CYS A 45 -12.40 6.38 -1.49
C CYS A 45 -11.61 5.47 -0.55
N CYS A 46 -10.86 6.07 0.36
CA CYS A 46 -10.00 5.35 1.28
C CYS A 46 -10.63 5.22 2.66
N THR A 47 -10.52 4.06 3.29
CA THR A 47 -11.09 3.84 4.62
C THR A 47 -10.01 3.98 5.69
N CYS A 48 -10.22 4.86 6.66
CA CYS A 48 -9.30 5.04 7.79
C CYS A 48 -9.26 3.78 8.66
N LEU A 49 -8.08 3.21 8.93
CA LEU A 49 -7.97 2.01 9.77
C LEU A 49 -8.38 2.29 11.21
N LYS A 50 -8.06 3.48 11.73
CA LYS A 50 -8.30 3.86 13.13
C LYS A 50 -9.78 4.10 13.43
N SER A 51 -10.48 4.83 12.57
CA SER A 51 -11.87 5.27 12.82
C SER A 51 -12.89 4.54 11.96
N LYS A 52 -12.48 3.72 11.00
CA LYS A 52 -13.35 3.04 10.00
C LYS A 52 -14.19 3.96 9.11
N HIS A 53 -13.98 5.28 9.18
CA HIS A 53 -14.63 6.26 8.31
C HIS A 53 -14.00 6.28 6.92
N LYS A 54 -14.82 6.50 5.89
CA LYS A 54 -14.40 6.69 4.50
C LYS A 54 -13.97 8.14 4.27
N TYR A 55 -12.90 8.32 3.50
CA TYR A 55 -12.31 9.60 3.15
C TYR A 55 -12.01 9.62 1.65
N VAL A 56 -12.28 10.76 1.02
CA VAL A 56 -11.94 10.98 -0.38
C VAL A 56 -10.53 11.56 -0.43
N ILE A 57 -9.57 10.81 -0.99
CA ILE A 57 -8.17 11.19 -1.07
C ILE A 57 -7.77 11.38 -2.53
N ASN A 58 -7.03 12.45 -2.82
CA ASN A 58 -6.57 12.78 -4.16
C ASN A 58 -5.55 11.71 -4.65
N PRO A 59 -5.63 11.22 -5.89
CA PRO A 59 -4.67 10.28 -6.49
C PRO A 59 -3.21 10.73 -6.39
N LEU A 60 -2.95 12.04 -6.44
CA LEU A 60 -1.63 12.65 -6.37
C LEU A 60 -1.09 12.77 -4.93
N THR A 61 -1.77 12.21 -3.94
CA THR A 61 -1.33 12.26 -2.54
C THR A 61 -0.14 11.33 -2.35
N GLU A 62 0.94 11.84 -1.76
CA GLU A 62 2.06 11.01 -1.31
C GLU A 62 1.64 10.09 -0.16
N VAL A 63 1.75 8.79 -0.39
CA VAL A 63 1.43 7.74 0.56
C VAL A 63 2.59 6.76 0.65
N GLN A 64 2.73 6.14 1.80
CA GLN A 64 3.67 5.05 1.99
C GLN A 64 2.88 3.75 2.14
N PRO A 65 2.96 2.82 1.18
CA PRO A 65 2.28 1.53 1.27
C PRO A 65 2.82 0.74 2.46
N LEU A 66 1.92 0.22 3.27
CA LEU A 66 2.21 -0.76 4.31
C LEU A 66 2.01 -2.11 3.63
N GLN A 67 3.04 -2.63 2.97
CA GLN A 67 2.93 -3.88 2.23
C GLN A 67 2.24 -4.95 3.09
N PRO A 68 1.15 -5.58 2.61
CA PRO A 68 0.75 -6.85 3.17
C PRO A 68 1.83 -7.83 2.70
N GLN A 69 2.75 -8.17 3.61
CA GLN A 69 3.76 -9.21 3.42
C GLN A 69 3.19 -10.34 2.56
N HIS A 70 3.57 -10.38 1.28
CA HIS A 70 3.36 -11.55 0.46
C HIS A 70 4.34 -12.56 1.04
N LYS A 71 3.89 -13.35 2.03
CA LYS A 71 4.62 -14.54 2.44
C LYS A 71 4.74 -15.38 1.18
N SER A 72 5.89 -15.28 0.52
CA SER A 72 6.34 -16.26 -0.46
C SER A 72 6.57 -17.54 0.33
N SER A 73 5.51 -18.29 0.59
CA SER A 73 5.62 -19.70 0.92
C SER A 73 6.09 -20.40 -0.35
N GLY A 74 7.40 -20.46 -0.52
CA GLY A 74 8.03 -21.46 -1.35
C GLY A 74 7.63 -22.82 -0.82
N GLY A 75 6.85 -23.56 -1.61
CA GLY A 75 6.44 -24.93 -1.35
C GLY A 75 6.78 -25.77 -2.57
N LEU A 76 8.04 -26.13 -2.68
CA LEU A 76 8.57 -27.18 -3.56
C LEU A 76 7.87 -28.52 -3.24
N ARG A 77 7.37 -29.24 -4.27
CA ARG A 77 7.20 -30.71 -4.42
C ARG A 77 6.19 -30.95 -5.55
N SER A 78 6.49 -31.68 -6.63
CA SER A 78 7.11 -33.02 -6.71
C SER A 78 7.89 -33.20 -8.00
#